data_AF-M4T1G3-F1
#
_entry.id   AF-M4T1G3-F1
#
_cell.length_a   1.000
_cell.length_b   1.000
_cell.length_c   1.000
_cell.angle_alpha   90.00
_cell.angle_beta   90.00
_cell.angle_gamma   90.00
#
_symmetry.space_group_name_H-M   'P 1'
#
loop_
_entity.id
_entity.type
_entity.pdbx_description
1 polymer ?
#
loop_
_entity_poly.entity_id
_entity_poly.type
_entity_poly.pdbx_seq_one_letter_code
_entity_poly.pdbx_strand_id
1 'polypeptide(L)'
;MNQFINKKAILSSLICAAALGVSAVNAQTLTSNSTGTNNGFYYSFWKDSGNASMTLHSGGRYASQWNSGTNNWVGGKGWNPGSSSKVVSYSGYYGVSNSQNSYLALYGWTRSPLIEYYVIESYGSYNPASCSGGTDYGSFQSDGATYNVRRCQRVNQPSIDGNQTFYQYFSVRNPKKGFGNISGTITFANHANFWRSKGLNLGNHNYMVLATEGYQSNGNSDITVSEGGNNNGGNNGGGSSSSSPSTGGSKTIVVRARGTAGGESITLKVNNQAVQTWTLSTSYNNYTATTNLSGGSLVEFTNDGGNRDVQIDYISVNGSVRQSEQQTYNTGVYQNNACGGGNGGSEWLHCNGAIGYGNL
;
A
#
# COMPACT_ATOMS: atom_id res chain seq x y z
N MET A 1 1.09 52.82 -69.68
CA MET A 1 1.69 51.48 -69.71
C MET A 1 2.44 51.29 -68.38
N ASN A 2 2.48 50.08 -67.82
CA ASN A 2 2.91 49.74 -66.44
C ASN A 2 1.94 50.18 -65.32
N GLN A 3 1.80 49.44 -64.21
CA GLN A 3 1.71 47.97 -64.04
C GLN A 3 1.06 47.69 -62.67
N PHE A 4 0.55 46.48 -62.46
CA PHE A 4 -0.06 46.05 -61.19
C PHE A 4 0.97 45.91 -60.05
N ILE A 5 0.51 45.97 -58.79
CA ILE A 5 0.58 44.85 -57.82
C ILE A 5 -0.20 45.22 -56.55
N ASN A 6 -1.14 44.35 -56.17
CA ASN A 6 -1.98 44.52 -54.99
C ASN A 6 -1.51 43.53 -53.91
N LYS A 7 -0.86 44.00 -52.84
CA LYS A 7 -0.31 43.13 -51.78
C LYS A 7 -1.35 42.87 -50.69
N LYS A 8 -1.97 41.69 -50.71
CA LYS A 8 -2.70 41.15 -49.54
C LYS A 8 -1.70 40.79 -48.44
N ALA A 9 -1.86 41.38 -47.26
CA ALA A 9 -1.16 40.92 -46.06
C ALA A 9 -1.86 39.66 -45.51
N ILE A 10 -1.10 38.60 -45.30
CA ILE A 10 -1.57 37.39 -44.60
C ILE A 10 -1.01 37.44 -43.19
N LEU A 11 -1.89 37.62 -42.20
CA LEU A 11 -1.55 37.49 -40.79
C LEU A 11 -1.40 35.99 -40.47
N SER A 12 -0.19 35.56 -40.11
CA SER A 12 0.06 34.15 -39.74
C SER A 12 0.17 34.04 -38.22
N SER A 13 -0.84 33.43 -37.61
CA SER A 13 -0.95 33.27 -36.15
C SER A 13 0.02 32.18 -35.66
N LEU A 14 1.02 32.56 -34.88
CA LEU A 14 1.93 31.60 -34.24
C LEU A 14 1.21 30.95 -33.03
N ILE A 15 0.73 29.72 -33.19
CA ILE A 15 0.22 28.91 -32.08
C ILE A 15 1.42 28.22 -31.41
N CYS A 16 1.89 28.78 -30.29
CA CYS A 16 2.83 28.07 -29.41
C CYS A 16 2.09 26.93 -28.66
N ALA A 17 2.00 25.77 -29.30
CA ALA A 17 1.62 24.53 -28.63
C ALA A 17 2.73 24.13 -27.65
N ALA A 18 2.58 24.49 -26.37
CA ALA A 18 3.43 23.99 -25.30
C ALA A 18 3.18 22.49 -25.13
N ALA A 19 4.02 21.67 -25.78
CA ALA A 19 4.02 20.23 -25.60
C ALA A 19 4.44 19.90 -24.16
N LEU A 20 3.46 19.77 -23.26
CA LEU A 20 3.64 19.15 -21.96
C LEU A 20 4.00 17.67 -22.20
N GLY A 21 5.30 17.40 -22.30
CA GLY A 21 5.86 16.07 -22.44
C GLY A 21 5.58 15.25 -21.20
N VAL A 22 4.40 14.61 -21.14
CA VAL A 22 4.08 13.58 -20.15
C VAL A 22 5.05 12.43 -20.40
N SER A 23 6.15 12.44 -19.66
CA SER A 23 7.16 11.39 -19.73
C SER A 23 6.47 10.09 -19.35
N ALA A 24 6.39 9.12 -20.26
CA ALA A 24 5.89 7.80 -19.96
C ALA A 24 6.82 7.18 -18.91
N VAL A 25 6.38 7.18 -17.64
CA VAL A 25 7.16 6.67 -16.51
C VAL A 25 7.20 5.15 -16.61
N ASN A 26 8.18 4.67 -17.37
CA ASN A 26 8.51 3.26 -17.44
C ASN A 26 8.96 2.77 -16.06
N ALA A 27 8.63 1.52 -15.74
CA ALA A 27 9.05 0.91 -14.49
C ALA A 27 10.58 0.72 -14.49
N GLN A 28 11.25 1.08 -13.40
CA GLN A 28 12.71 1.02 -13.29
C GLN A 28 13.12 -0.26 -12.55
N THR A 29 13.74 -1.23 -13.24
CA THR A 29 14.29 -2.43 -12.60
C THR A 29 15.72 -2.18 -12.11
N LEU A 30 15.93 -2.44 -10.81
CA LEU A 30 17.22 -2.44 -10.13
C LEU A 30 17.74 -3.87 -10.01
N THR A 31 19.03 -4.09 -10.27
CA THR A 31 19.74 -5.39 -10.13
C THR A 31 21.05 -5.26 -9.34
N SER A 32 21.40 -4.04 -8.95
CA SER A 32 22.61 -3.63 -8.25
C SER A 32 22.26 -2.58 -7.19
N ASN A 33 23.06 -2.50 -6.12
CA ASN A 33 22.80 -1.66 -4.95
C ASN A 33 22.53 -0.20 -5.34
N SER A 34 21.40 0.34 -4.87
CA SER A 34 20.93 1.68 -5.26
C SER A 34 19.91 2.22 -4.25
N THR A 35 19.93 3.52 -4.03
CA THR A 35 18.94 4.26 -3.26
C THR A 35 18.55 5.53 -4.01
N GLY A 36 17.37 6.08 -3.71
CA GLY A 36 16.93 7.32 -4.32
C GLY A 36 15.44 7.55 -4.17
N THR A 37 14.86 8.34 -5.07
CA THR A 37 13.42 8.64 -5.10
C THR A 37 12.80 8.20 -6.41
N ASN A 38 11.59 7.63 -6.35
CA ASN A 38 10.81 7.20 -7.50
C ASN A 38 9.32 7.47 -7.22
N ASN A 39 8.67 8.27 -8.08
CA ASN A 39 7.25 8.62 -7.97
C ASN A 39 6.81 9.17 -6.59
N GLY A 40 7.63 10.02 -5.98
CA GLY A 40 7.35 10.65 -4.67
C GLY A 40 7.71 9.80 -3.44
N PHE A 41 8.17 8.56 -3.62
CA PHE A 41 8.63 7.68 -2.54
C PHE A 41 10.14 7.51 -2.58
N TYR A 42 10.77 7.41 -1.42
CA TYR A 42 12.14 6.91 -1.30
C TYR A 42 12.16 5.40 -1.59
N TYR A 43 13.25 4.90 -2.16
CA TYR A 43 13.52 3.47 -2.29
C TYR A 43 14.91 3.11 -1.78
N SER A 44 15.05 1.89 -1.31
CA SER A 44 16.33 1.25 -1.01
C SER A 44 16.39 -0.11 -1.67
N PHE A 45 17.52 -0.44 -2.29
CA PHE A 45 17.86 -1.76 -2.80
C PHE A 45 19.28 -2.11 -2.39
N TRP A 46 19.44 -3.20 -1.64
CA TRP A 46 20.73 -3.72 -1.24
C TRP A 46 20.78 -5.25 -1.39
N LYS A 47 21.92 -5.76 -1.81
CA LYS A 47 22.29 -7.17 -1.87
C LYS A 47 23.79 -7.32 -1.67
N ASP A 48 24.23 -8.48 -1.20
CA ASP A 48 25.64 -8.86 -1.19
C ASP A 48 26.06 -9.54 -2.52
N SER A 49 25.24 -10.46 -3.01
CA SER A 49 25.60 -11.42 -4.06
C SER A 49 24.35 -12.08 -4.66
N GLY A 50 24.54 -12.88 -5.72
CA GLY A 50 23.45 -13.60 -6.38
C GLY A 50 22.51 -12.72 -7.21
N ASN A 51 21.28 -13.21 -7.44
CA ASN A 51 20.36 -12.63 -8.43
C ASN A 51 18.99 -12.28 -7.80
N ALA A 52 19.00 -11.18 -7.06
CA ALA A 52 17.81 -10.41 -6.70
C ALA A 52 17.66 -9.18 -7.62
N SER A 53 16.40 -8.78 -7.85
CA SER A 53 16.02 -7.55 -8.54
C SER A 53 14.82 -6.87 -7.86
N MET A 54 14.68 -5.56 -8.04
CA MET A 54 13.51 -4.79 -7.63
C MET A 54 13.05 -3.81 -8.72
N THR A 55 11.83 -3.96 -9.20
CA THR A 55 11.18 -3.07 -10.16
C THR A 55 10.36 -2.00 -9.45
N LEU A 56 10.72 -0.73 -9.64
CA LEU A 56 10.01 0.42 -9.11
C LEU A 56 8.86 0.81 -10.06
N HIS A 57 7.62 0.71 -9.58
CA HIS A 57 6.41 1.12 -10.29
C HIS A 57 5.94 2.52 -9.85
N SER A 58 4.77 2.97 -10.31
CA SER A 58 4.15 4.23 -9.87
C SER A 58 3.83 4.26 -8.37
N GLY A 59 3.84 5.46 -7.78
CA GLY A 59 3.62 5.69 -6.36
C GLY A 59 4.51 4.83 -5.46
N GLY A 60 3.95 4.32 -4.37
CA GLY A 60 4.65 3.45 -3.41
C GLY A 60 4.79 1.99 -3.85
N ARG A 61 4.44 1.63 -5.10
CA ARG A 61 4.53 0.25 -5.57
C ARG A 61 5.95 -0.13 -5.99
N TYR A 62 6.40 -1.29 -5.52
CA TYR A 62 7.59 -2.00 -6.00
C TYR A 62 7.28 -3.49 -6.15
N ALA A 63 7.89 -4.13 -7.13
CA ALA A 63 7.93 -5.59 -7.22
C ALA A 63 9.37 -6.08 -7.06
N SER A 64 9.58 -7.27 -6.51
CA SER A 64 10.90 -7.90 -6.40
C SER A 64 10.87 -9.36 -6.80
N GLN A 65 12.03 -9.87 -7.22
CA GLN A 65 12.22 -11.29 -7.51
C GLN A 65 13.64 -11.69 -7.11
N TRP A 66 13.78 -12.87 -6.50
CA TRP A 66 15.07 -13.46 -6.17
C TRP A 66 15.01 -14.98 -6.25
N ASN A 67 16.17 -15.60 -6.51
CA ASN A 67 16.31 -17.05 -6.57
C ASN A 67 17.31 -17.56 -5.51
N SER A 68 17.35 -18.89 -5.33
CA SER A 68 18.17 -19.59 -4.33
C SER A 68 19.68 -19.38 -4.46
N GLY A 69 20.17 -18.76 -5.54
CA GLY A 69 21.55 -18.29 -5.66
C GLY A 69 21.81 -16.94 -4.97
N THR A 70 20.81 -16.34 -4.33
CA THR A 70 20.90 -15.08 -3.59
C THR A 70 21.27 -15.36 -2.13
N ASN A 71 22.43 -14.87 -1.67
CA ASN A 71 22.80 -15.04 -0.27
C ASN A 71 22.02 -14.09 0.64
N ASN A 72 22.09 -12.77 0.43
CA ASN A 72 21.20 -11.82 1.09
C ASN A 72 20.80 -10.64 0.20
N TRP A 73 19.55 -10.21 0.29
CA TRP A 73 19.07 -8.95 -0.26
C TRP A 73 17.94 -8.36 0.59
N VAL A 74 17.85 -7.03 0.63
CA VAL A 74 16.74 -6.26 1.24
C VAL A 74 16.38 -5.10 0.33
N GLY A 75 15.08 -4.85 0.13
CA GLY A 75 14.64 -3.68 -0.61
C GLY A 75 13.15 -3.38 -0.50
N GLY A 76 12.81 -2.12 -0.76
CA GLY A 76 11.44 -1.64 -0.73
C GLY A 76 11.33 -0.12 -0.91
N LYS A 77 10.10 0.38 -0.71
CA LYS A 77 9.76 1.82 -0.81
C LYS A 77 9.24 2.39 0.51
N GLY A 78 9.32 3.71 0.64
CA GLY A 78 8.83 4.47 1.79
C GLY A 78 9.33 5.92 1.76
N TRP A 79 10.01 6.35 2.82
CA TRP A 79 10.36 7.75 3.08
C TRP A 79 11.81 7.89 3.56
N ASN A 80 12.41 9.04 3.27
CA ASN A 80 13.68 9.46 3.85
C ASN A 80 13.65 11.00 4.03
N PRO A 81 13.64 11.52 5.27
CA PRO A 81 13.64 10.78 6.52
C PRO A 81 12.33 10.01 6.79
N GLY A 82 12.40 8.97 7.61
CA GLY A 82 11.27 8.35 8.28
C GLY A 82 10.74 9.22 9.43
N SER A 83 9.70 8.76 10.12
CA SER A 83 9.22 9.40 11.35
C SER A 83 8.52 8.40 12.25
N SER A 84 8.71 8.54 13.56
CA SER A 84 7.96 7.80 14.59
C SER A 84 6.44 8.05 14.53
N SER A 85 5.98 9.12 13.88
CA SER A 85 4.55 9.46 13.74
C SER A 85 3.86 8.81 12.54
N LYS A 86 4.58 8.06 11.68
CA LYS A 86 3.98 7.51 10.46
C LYS A 86 2.97 6.41 10.77
N VAL A 87 1.86 6.45 10.05
CA VAL A 87 0.94 5.32 9.92
C VAL A 87 1.12 4.79 8.51
N VAL A 88 1.65 3.57 8.40
CA VAL A 88 2.06 2.96 7.14
C VAL A 88 1.02 1.95 6.72
N SER A 89 0.25 2.25 5.68
CA SER A 89 -0.64 1.26 5.05
C SER A 89 0.08 0.56 3.92
N TYR A 90 -0.27 -0.71 3.72
CA TYR A 90 0.31 -1.52 2.65
C TYR A 90 -0.66 -2.56 2.11
N SER A 91 -0.48 -2.91 0.84
CA SER A 91 -1.19 -4.01 0.18
C SER A 91 -0.38 -4.57 -0.98
N GLY A 92 -0.58 -5.85 -1.31
CA GLY A 92 0.13 -6.50 -2.39
C GLY A 92 0.16 -8.01 -2.30
N TYR A 93 1.21 -8.59 -2.89
CA TYR A 93 1.48 -10.02 -2.93
C TYR A 93 2.86 -10.32 -2.35
N TYR A 94 2.95 -11.28 -1.44
CA TYR A 94 4.18 -11.77 -0.82
C TYR A 94 4.39 -13.24 -1.19
N GLY A 95 5.05 -13.47 -2.32
CA GLY A 95 5.22 -14.74 -3.00
C GLY A 95 6.35 -15.61 -2.43
N VAL A 96 6.20 -16.01 -1.16
CA VAL A 96 7.09 -16.95 -0.48
C VAL A 96 6.28 -18.06 0.23
N SER A 97 6.95 -18.94 0.97
CA SER A 97 6.31 -20.00 1.77
C SER A 97 6.98 -20.16 3.13
N ASN A 98 6.43 -21.03 3.98
CA ASN A 98 7.03 -21.38 5.28
C ASN A 98 8.42 -22.03 5.18
N SER A 99 8.90 -22.45 3.99
CA SER A 99 10.25 -23.01 3.82
C SER A 99 11.30 -21.98 3.41
N GLN A 100 10.90 -20.78 2.97
CA GLN A 100 11.80 -19.75 2.46
C GLN A 100 12.26 -18.82 3.58
N ASN A 101 13.56 -18.57 3.73
CA ASN A 101 14.00 -17.55 4.68
C ASN A 101 13.88 -16.15 4.05
N SER A 102 12.80 -15.46 4.42
CA SER A 102 12.39 -14.16 3.86
C SER A 102 11.45 -13.46 4.83
N TYR A 103 11.46 -12.12 4.83
CA TYR A 103 10.64 -11.27 5.70
C TYR A 103 9.87 -10.22 4.88
N LEU A 104 8.69 -9.85 5.35
CA LEU A 104 7.99 -8.62 4.97
C LEU A 104 7.85 -7.75 6.22
N ALA A 105 8.43 -6.55 6.19
CA ALA A 105 8.59 -5.72 7.38
C ALA A 105 8.62 -4.22 7.09
N LEU A 106 8.15 -3.40 8.03
CA LEU A 106 8.58 -2.01 8.09
C LEU A 106 10.00 -1.97 8.63
N TYR A 107 10.92 -1.45 7.85
CA TYR A 107 12.36 -1.47 8.08
C TYR A 107 12.91 -0.04 8.06
N GLY A 108 13.93 0.25 8.86
CA GLY A 108 14.61 1.53 8.78
C GLY A 108 15.73 1.69 9.79
N TRP A 109 16.31 2.88 9.76
CA TRP A 109 17.46 3.23 10.60
C TRP A 109 17.26 4.57 11.30
N THR A 110 17.87 4.70 12.47
CA THR A 110 18.09 6.00 13.13
C THR A 110 19.57 6.19 13.44
N ARG A 111 20.00 7.45 13.60
CA ARG A 111 21.35 7.84 14.05
C ARG A 111 21.26 8.59 15.38
N SER A 112 22.31 8.46 16.19
CA SER A 112 22.40 9.06 17.55
C SER A 112 21.20 8.71 18.45
N PRO A 113 21.02 7.44 18.87
CA PRO A 113 21.88 6.27 18.63
C PRO A 113 21.73 5.66 17.23
N LEU A 114 22.76 4.93 16.77
CA LEU A 114 22.67 4.09 15.57
C LEU A 114 21.83 2.85 15.89
N ILE A 115 20.61 2.78 15.35
CA ILE A 115 19.66 1.69 15.57
C ILE A 115 19.09 1.27 14.22
N GLU A 116 19.11 -0.03 13.95
CA GLU A 116 18.32 -0.66 12.90
C GLU A 116 17.00 -1.15 13.53
N TYR A 117 15.86 -0.95 12.87
CA TYR A 117 14.57 -1.36 13.44
C TYR A 117 13.67 -2.05 12.43
N TYR A 118 12.84 -2.95 12.97
CA TYR A 118 11.94 -3.81 12.22
C TYR A 118 10.58 -3.92 12.91
N VAL A 119 9.50 -3.72 12.16
CA VAL A 119 8.16 -4.26 12.48
C VAL A 119 7.88 -5.37 11.49
N ILE A 120 8.00 -6.62 11.93
CA ILE A 120 7.89 -7.82 11.10
C ILE A 120 6.41 -8.23 11.01
N GLU A 121 5.83 -8.10 9.83
CA GLU A 121 4.43 -8.47 9.56
C GLU A 121 4.28 -9.95 9.14
N SER A 122 5.22 -10.44 8.34
CA SER A 122 5.31 -11.84 7.93
C SER A 122 6.77 -12.28 7.78
N TYR A 123 7.02 -13.56 7.98
CA TYR A 123 8.31 -14.20 7.73
C TYR A 123 8.09 -15.66 7.31
N GLY A 124 9.02 -16.25 6.58
CA GLY A 124 8.94 -17.65 6.15
C GLY A 124 9.48 -18.64 7.19
N SER A 125 10.60 -19.29 6.90
CA SER A 125 11.18 -20.40 7.70
C SER A 125 11.93 -19.97 8.96
N TYR A 126 12.33 -18.71 9.08
CA TYR A 126 13.11 -18.20 10.20
C TYR A 126 12.53 -16.88 10.72
N ASN A 127 12.49 -16.73 12.04
CA ASN A 127 12.09 -15.47 12.69
C ASN A 127 13.33 -14.56 12.80
N PRO A 128 13.36 -13.37 12.17
CA PRO A 128 14.54 -12.50 12.14
C PRO A 128 14.99 -12.01 13.52
N ALA A 129 14.13 -12.04 14.53
CA ALA A 129 14.49 -11.65 15.90
C ALA A 129 15.26 -12.75 16.68
N SER A 130 15.46 -13.94 16.11
CA SER A 130 16.08 -15.11 16.78
C SER A 130 17.61 -15.03 16.95
N CYS A 131 18.11 -13.89 17.43
CA CYS A 131 19.51 -13.69 17.74
C CYS A 131 19.94 -14.34 19.07
N SER A 132 21.17 -14.87 19.09
CA SER A 132 21.86 -15.28 20.32
C SER A 132 22.11 -14.07 21.23
N GLY A 133 21.94 -14.24 22.54
CA GLY A 133 22.10 -13.17 23.54
C GLY A 133 21.04 -12.06 23.49
N GLY A 134 20.02 -12.16 22.63
CA GLY A 134 18.95 -11.17 22.55
C GLY A 134 18.08 -11.09 23.81
N THR A 135 17.54 -9.91 24.07
CA THR A 135 16.72 -9.60 25.26
C THR A 135 15.27 -9.37 24.85
N ASP A 136 14.32 -10.08 25.49
CA ASP A 136 12.88 -9.86 25.30
C ASP A 136 12.35 -8.78 26.25
N TYR A 137 11.39 -7.97 25.77
CA TYR A 137 10.83 -6.83 26.49
C TYR A 137 9.30 -6.92 26.71
N GLY A 138 8.74 -8.12 26.48
CA GLY A 138 7.31 -8.40 26.51
C GLY A 138 6.63 -8.15 25.17
N SER A 139 5.33 -7.89 25.20
CA SER A 139 4.52 -7.68 24.00
C SER A 139 3.43 -6.63 24.22
N PHE A 140 2.81 -6.16 23.13
CA PHE A 140 1.71 -5.22 23.15
C PHE A 140 0.77 -5.42 21.95
N GLN A 141 -0.43 -4.84 22.02
CA GLN A 141 -1.39 -4.84 20.92
C GLN A 141 -1.20 -3.61 20.03
N SER A 142 -1.19 -3.80 18.71
CA SER A 142 -1.38 -2.76 17.69
C SER A 142 -2.07 -3.37 16.47
N ASP A 143 -2.81 -2.57 15.69
CA ASP A 143 -3.27 -2.95 14.34
C ASP A 143 -3.90 -4.38 14.24
N GLY A 144 -4.67 -4.77 15.26
CA GLY A 144 -5.35 -6.06 15.35
C GLY A 144 -4.51 -7.29 15.73
N ALA A 145 -3.31 -7.14 16.30
CA ALA A 145 -2.52 -8.27 16.80
C ALA A 145 -1.54 -7.92 17.91
N THR A 146 -1.00 -8.97 18.52
CA THR A 146 0.13 -8.90 19.45
C THR A 146 1.42 -8.72 18.66
N TYR A 147 2.32 -7.86 19.13
CA TYR A 147 3.72 -7.82 18.69
C TYR A 147 4.64 -8.16 19.85
N ASN A 148 5.44 -9.20 19.69
CA ASN A 148 6.49 -9.58 20.62
C ASN A 148 7.72 -8.71 20.39
N VAL A 149 8.28 -8.12 21.44
CA VAL A 149 9.38 -7.15 21.33
C VAL A 149 10.68 -7.72 21.85
N ARG A 150 11.72 -7.63 21.01
CA ARG A 150 13.06 -8.16 21.28
C ARG A 150 14.14 -7.20 20.77
N ARG A 151 15.27 -7.14 21.48
CA ARG A 151 16.48 -6.43 21.06
C ARG A 151 17.60 -7.42 20.78
N CYS A 152 18.28 -7.23 19.66
CA CYS A 152 19.49 -7.95 19.29
C CYS A 152 20.68 -6.97 19.21
N GLN A 153 21.90 -7.45 19.42
CA GLN A 153 23.11 -6.68 19.14
C GLN A 153 23.80 -7.24 17.90
N ARG A 154 24.24 -6.35 17.02
CA ARG A 154 25.08 -6.65 15.86
C ARG A 154 26.47 -6.09 16.16
N VAL A 155 27.50 -6.93 16.11
CA VAL A 155 28.89 -6.55 16.44
C VAL A 155 29.73 -6.55 15.18
N ASN A 156 30.34 -5.41 14.86
CA ASN A 156 31.14 -5.19 13.64
C ASN A 156 30.44 -5.68 12.37
N GLN A 157 29.20 -5.23 12.15
CA GLN A 157 28.36 -5.62 11.01
C GLN A 157 28.09 -4.41 10.10
N PRO A 158 27.79 -4.62 8.80
CA PRO A 158 27.39 -3.55 7.89
C PRO A 158 26.19 -2.75 8.41
N SER A 159 26.21 -1.44 8.16
CA SER A 159 25.17 -0.48 8.54
C SER A 159 25.17 0.71 7.58
N ILE A 160 24.25 1.67 7.78
CA ILE A 160 24.25 2.95 7.05
C ILE A 160 25.47 3.84 7.34
N ASP A 161 26.29 3.49 8.33
CA ASP A 161 27.53 4.20 8.73
C ASP A 161 28.76 3.28 8.62
N GLY A 162 28.75 2.34 7.67
CA GLY A 162 29.81 1.35 7.46
C GLY A 162 29.72 0.18 8.45
N ASN A 163 30.82 -0.52 8.70
CA ASN A 163 30.83 -1.59 9.70
C ASN A 163 30.82 -1.00 11.11
N GLN A 164 29.79 -1.33 11.89
CA GLN A 164 29.53 -0.76 13.21
C GLN A 164 29.08 -1.82 14.21
N THR A 165 29.10 -1.46 15.50
CA THR A 165 28.39 -2.21 16.55
C THR A 165 27.14 -1.43 16.94
N PHE A 166 25.96 -2.03 16.75
CA PHE A 166 24.67 -1.38 16.92
C PHE A 166 23.62 -2.34 17.47
N TYR A 167 22.49 -1.80 17.93
CA TYR A 167 21.33 -2.60 18.33
C TYR A 167 20.29 -2.65 17.22
N GLN A 168 19.62 -3.80 17.11
CA GLN A 168 18.42 -4.01 16.33
C GLN A 168 17.20 -4.05 17.26
N TYR A 169 16.13 -3.31 16.94
CA TYR A 169 14.85 -3.36 17.65
C TYR A 169 13.80 -4.05 16.80
N PHE A 170 13.17 -5.09 17.35
CA PHE A 170 12.13 -5.86 16.68
C PHE A 170 10.77 -5.70 17.38
N SER A 171 9.73 -5.52 16.56
CA SER A 171 8.35 -5.89 16.89
C SER A 171 7.94 -7.02 15.96
N VAL A 172 7.76 -8.24 16.47
CA VAL A 172 7.40 -9.41 15.65
C VAL A 172 5.93 -9.75 15.83
N ARG A 173 5.16 -9.69 14.74
CA ARG A 173 3.73 -9.95 14.76
C ARG A 173 3.41 -11.39 15.18
N ASN A 174 2.46 -11.53 16.09
CA ASN A 174 1.94 -12.81 16.56
C ASN A 174 0.39 -12.80 16.57
N PRO A 175 -0.27 -13.66 15.78
CA PRO A 175 0.31 -14.50 14.72
C PRO A 175 0.90 -13.64 13.58
N LYS A 176 1.97 -14.13 12.95
CA LYS A 176 2.48 -13.59 11.69
C LYS A 176 1.40 -13.66 10.61
N LYS A 177 1.39 -12.72 9.67
CA LYS A 177 0.52 -12.81 8.48
C LYS A 177 0.96 -13.96 7.59
N GLY A 178 0.07 -14.36 6.68
CA GLY A 178 0.32 -15.43 5.71
C GLY A 178 1.26 -15.01 4.57
N PHE A 179 1.10 -15.71 3.45
CA PHE A 179 1.77 -15.45 2.17
C PHE A 179 0.73 -15.26 1.07
N GLY A 180 1.17 -14.87 -0.11
CA GLY A 180 0.28 -14.48 -1.21
C GLY A 180 -0.31 -13.09 -0.97
N ASN A 181 -1.60 -12.89 -1.24
CA ASN A 181 -2.24 -11.59 -1.05
C ASN A 181 -2.16 -11.16 0.42
N ILE A 182 -1.60 -9.97 0.66
CA ILE A 182 -1.32 -9.45 1.99
C ILE A 182 -1.57 -7.95 2.04
N SER A 183 -2.10 -7.47 3.16
CA SER A 183 -2.31 -6.05 3.43
C SER A 183 -2.34 -5.78 4.93
N GLY A 184 -2.15 -4.52 5.32
CA GLY A 184 -2.24 -4.09 6.70
C GLY A 184 -1.99 -2.60 6.89
N THR A 185 -2.13 -2.18 8.14
CA THR A 185 -1.73 -0.87 8.64
C THR A 185 -0.72 -1.12 9.75
N ILE A 186 0.35 -0.32 9.79
CA ILE A 186 1.35 -0.33 10.85
C ILE A 186 1.33 1.06 11.47
N THR A 187 0.72 1.19 12.64
CA THR A 187 0.71 2.43 13.41
C THR A 187 2.05 2.56 14.13
N PHE A 188 3.10 2.99 13.42
CA PHE A 188 4.49 2.90 13.90
C PHE A 188 4.73 3.67 15.22
N ALA A 189 3.92 4.70 15.51
CA ALA A 189 3.90 5.39 16.79
C ALA A 189 3.67 4.43 17.98
N ASN A 190 2.84 3.39 17.84
CA ASN A 190 2.59 2.40 18.90
C ASN A 190 3.87 1.58 19.19
N HIS A 191 4.58 1.17 18.14
CA HIS A 191 5.85 0.45 18.24
C HIS A 191 6.93 1.31 18.89
N ALA A 192 7.15 2.52 18.38
CA ALA A 192 8.13 3.45 18.91
C ALA A 192 7.84 3.85 20.37
N ASN A 193 6.55 4.01 20.74
CA ASN A 193 6.15 4.31 22.11
C ASN A 193 6.38 3.12 23.06
N PHE A 194 6.04 1.89 22.65
CA PHE A 194 6.34 0.70 23.45
C PHE A 194 7.85 0.52 23.63
N TRP A 195 8.64 0.62 22.56
CA TRP A 195 10.11 0.56 22.63
C TRP A 195 10.65 1.59 23.62
N ARG A 196 10.25 2.86 23.50
CA ARG A 196 10.63 3.94 24.43
C ARG A 196 10.22 3.65 25.88
N SER A 197 9.03 3.09 26.12
CA SER A 197 8.59 2.68 27.48
C SER A 197 9.47 1.61 28.13
N LYS A 198 10.27 0.91 27.33
CA LYS A 198 11.21 -0.15 27.74
C LYS A 198 12.67 0.32 27.70
N GLY A 199 12.92 1.62 27.52
CA GLY A 199 14.25 2.21 27.39
C GLY A 199 14.92 1.98 26.02
N LEU A 200 14.18 1.45 25.04
CA LEU A 200 14.65 1.25 23.66
C LEU A 200 14.38 2.53 22.85
N ASN A 201 15.25 3.52 23.02
CA ASN A 201 15.09 4.84 22.40
C ASN A 201 15.58 4.83 20.94
N LEU A 202 14.72 5.26 20.01
CA LEU A 202 15.11 5.60 18.64
C LEU A 202 15.82 6.95 18.61
N GLY A 203 16.79 7.11 17.71
CA GLY A 203 17.48 8.37 17.44
C GLY A 203 16.80 9.22 16.37
N ASN A 204 17.60 10.07 15.71
CA ASN A 204 17.18 10.84 14.55
C ASN A 204 16.94 9.90 13.36
N HIS A 205 15.75 9.94 12.76
CA HIS A 205 15.37 9.08 11.64
C HIS A 205 16.26 9.29 10.41
N ASN A 206 16.77 8.18 9.86
CA ASN A 206 17.24 8.11 8.48
C ASN A 206 16.10 7.56 7.60
N TYR A 207 16.33 6.65 6.65
CA TYR A 207 15.22 6.12 5.85
C TYR A 207 14.32 5.15 6.62
N MET A 208 13.07 5.06 6.17
CA MET A 208 12.07 4.08 6.56
C MET A 208 11.39 3.53 5.31
N VAL A 209 11.42 2.23 5.09
CA VAL A 209 10.79 1.57 3.94
C VAL A 209 10.00 0.35 4.40
N LEU A 210 8.89 0.04 3.72
CA LEU A 210 8.30 -1.28 3.82
C LEU A 210 9.10 -2.20 2.90
N ALA A 211 9.91 -3.08 3.49
CA ALA A 211 10.87 -3.93 2.80
C ALA A 211 10.40 -5.38 2.67
N THR A 212 10.80 -5.98 1.56
CA THR A 212 10.95 -7.43 1.44
C THR A 212 12.44 -7.76 1.60
N GLU A 213 12.76 -8.77 2.41
CA GLU A 213 14.12 -9.28 2.62
C GLU A 213 14.16 -10.77 2.25
N GLY A 214 15.26 -11.27 1.69
CA GLY A 214 15.42 -12.67 1.31
C GLY A 214 16.84 -13.16 1.53
N TYR A 215 17.00 -14.20 2.36
CA TYR A 215 18.28 -14.79 2.72
C TYR A 215 18.33 -16.27 2.30
N GLN A 216 19.30 -16.66 1.46
CA GLN A 216 19.51 -18.05 1.00
C GLN A 216 18.22 -18.76 0.57
N SER A 217 17.36 -18.03 -0.15
CA SER A 217 15.97 -18.41 -0.44
C SER A 217 15.56 -17.98 -1.84
N ASN A 218 14.34 -18.32 -2.25
CA ASN A 218 13.74 -17.85 -3.49
C ASN A 218 12.33 -17.28 -3.24
N GLY A 219 11.92 -16.33 -4.06
CA GLY A 219 10.62 -15.70 -3.92
C GLY A 219 10.38 -14.53 -4.86
N ASN A 220 9.21 -13.92 -4.69
CA ASN A 220 8.88 -12.64 -5.30
C ASN A 220 7.99 -11.83 -4.33
N SER A 221 7.88 -10.53 -4.58
CA SER A 221 6.86 -9.70 -3.95
C SER A 221 6.37 -8.63 -4.93
N ASP A 222 5.16 -8.12 -4.72
CA ASP A 222 4.60 -6.98 -5.42
C ASP A 222 3.78 -6.17 -4.41
N ILE A 223 4.41 -5.14 -3.84
CA ILE A 223 3.96 -4.46 -2.63
C ILE A 223 3.79 -2.97 -2.92
N THR A 224 2.63 -2.44 -2.55
CA THR A 224 2.33 -1.01 -2.56
C THR A 224 2.28 -0.48 -1.14
N VAL A 225 3.10 0.53 -0.84
CA VAL A 225 3.10 1.24 0.44
C VAL A 225 2.44 2.63 0.30
N SER A 226 1.80 3.11 1.36
CA SER A 226 1.25 4.47 1.46
C SER A 226 1.32 5.01 2.90
N GLU A 227 1.09 6.31 3.07
CA GLU A 227 0.96 6.97 4.37
C GLU A 227 -0.50 7.30 4.67
N GLY A 228 -0.90 7.18 5.93
CA GLY A 228 -2.29 7.24 6.38
C GLY A 228 -2.84 5.85 6.65
N GLY A 229 -3.64 5.70 7.71
CA GLY A 229 -4.09 4.39 8.19
C GLY A 229 -5.56 4.11 7.95
N ASN A 230 -5.84 2.96 7.33
CA ASN A 230 -7.09 2.24 7.61
C ASN A 230 -6.97 1.60 9.00
N ASN A 231 -7.46 2.29 10.02
CA ASN A 231 -7.56 1.77 11.37
C ASN A 231 -8.77 0.84 11.50
N ASN A 232 -8.58 -0.47 11.36
CA ASN A 232 -9.18 -1.39 12.34
C ASN A 232 -8.60 -2.80 12.29
N GLY A 233 -8.67 -3.49 13.44
CA GLY A 233 -8.01 -4.79 13.62
C GLY A 233 -8.81 -5.79 14.44
N GLY A 234 -9.20 -6.90 13.79
CA GLY A 234 -9.78 -8.13 14.38
C GLY A 234 -11.26 -8.01 14.82
N ASN A 235 -12.08 -9.07 14.87
CA ASN A 235 -11.99 -10.47 14.43
C ASN A 235 -13.43 -11.08 14.56
N ASN A 236 -13.92 -12.13 13.89
CA ASN A 236 -13.44 -13.12 12.90
C ASN A 236 -14.67 -13.67 12.12
N GLY A 237 -14.51 -14.34 10.96
CA GLY A 237 -15.62 -15.03 10.27
C GLY A 237 -15.32 -15.50 8.84
N GLY A 238 -14.79 -16.72 8.69
CA GLY A 238 -14.21 -17.23 7.44
C GLY A 238 -15.16 -17.48 6.25
N GLY A 239 -14.54 -17.64 5.07
CA GLY A 239 -15.21 -18.04 3.83
C GLY A 239 -14.24 -18.10 2.64
N SER A 240 -13.67 -19.27 2.35
CA SER A 240 -12.80 -19.47 1.18
C SER A 240 -13.59 -19.41 -0.14
N SER A 241 -13.08 -18.67 -1.13
CA SER A 241 -13.05 -19.18 -2.50
C SER A 241 -11.88 -18.56 -3.28
N SER A 242 -11.18 -19.42 -4.03
CA SER A 242 -9.97 -19.08 -4.77
C SER A 242 -10.27 -18.67 -6.21
N SER A 243 -9.65 -17.59 -6.69
CA SER A 243 -9.31 -17.44 -8.10
C SER A 243 -7.98 -16.71 -8.25
N SER A 244 -7.09 -17.25 -9.08
CA SER A 244 -5.74 -16.75 -9.32
C SER A 244 -5.74 -15.45 -10.13
N PRO A 245 -4.72 -14.59 -9.98
CA PRO A 245 -4.66 -13.33 -10.72
C PRO A 245 -4.36 -13.58 -12.20
N SER A 246 -5.30 -13.24 -13.08
CA SER A 246 -5.08 -13.20 -14.53
C SER A 246 -4.57 -11.83 -14.97
N THR A 247 -3.57 -11.85 -15.84
CA THR A 247 -3.00 -10.67 -16.49
C THR A 247 -4.01 -10.02 -17.45
N GLY A 248 -4.32 -8.74 -17.23
CA GLY A 248 -4.66 -7.79 -18.30
C GLY A 248 -5.94 -8.01 -19.11
N GLY A 249 -6.94 -8.73 -18.59
CA GLY A 249 -8.25 -8.85 -19.23
C GLY A 249 -9.22 -7.70 -18.88
N SER A 250 -10.16 -7.41 -19.78
CA SER A 250 -11.32 -6.55 -19.46
C SER A 250 -12.13 -7.14 -18.31
N LYS A 251 -12.41 -6.32 -17.31
CA LYS A 251 -13.14 -6.69 -16.09
C LYS A 251 -14.54 -6.12 -16.18
N THR A 252 -15.56 -6.97 -16.06
CA THR A 252 -16.95 -6.55 -15.87
C THR A 252 -17.18 -6.31 -14.38
N ILE A 253 -17.62 -5.11 -14.03
CA ILE A 253 -17.90 -4.70 -12.66
C ILE A 253 -19.39 -4.37 -12.57
N VAL A 254 -20.08 -5.06 -11.68
CA VAL A 254 -21.47 -4.75 -11.31
C VAL A 254 -21.45 -4.09 -9.94
N VAL A 255 -22.01 -2.89 -9.82
CA VAL A 255 -22.29 -2.24 -8.54
C VAL A 255 -23.78 -2.41 -8.25
N ARG A 256 -24.14 -3.09 -7.16
CA ARG A 256 -25.54 -3.24 -6.74
C ARG A 256 -25.87 -2.17 -5.71
N ALA A 257 -26.67 -1.17 -6.11
CA ALA A 257 -26.92 0.02 -5.28
C ALA A 257 -28.34 0.57 -5.41
N ARG A 258 -28.73 1.41 -4.46
CA ARG A 258 -29.95 2.23 -4.45
C ARG A 258 -29.70 3.57 -3.76
N GLY A 259 -30.54 4.55 -4.09
CA GLY A 259 -30.70 5.77 -3.30
C GLY A 259 -31.84 5.66 -2.29
N THR A 260 -31.94 6.63 -1.39
CA THR A 260 -33.10 6.80 -0.49
C THR A 260 -34.17 7.71 -1.09
N ALA A 261 -33.77 8.79 -1.77
CA ALA A 261 -34.65 9.76 -2.43
C ALA A 261 -34.78 9.54 -3.95
N GLY A 262 -33.74 8.98 -4.58
CA GLY A 262 -33.61 8.90 -6.04
C GLY A 262 -32.94 10.15 -6.61
N GLY A 263 -32.08 9.96 -7.62
CA GLY A 263 -31.27 11.04 -8.19
C GLY A 263 -29.90 11.24 -7.52
N GLU A 264 -29.55 10.38 -6.55
CA GLU A 264 -28.19 10.25 -6.02
C GLU A 264 -27.25 9.77 -7.12
N SER A 265 -25.99 10.21 -7.10
CA SER A 265 -25.00 9.91 -8.12
C SER A 265 -23.82 9.18 -7.51
N ILE A 266 -23.50 8.02 -8.09
CA ILE A 266 -22.32 7.23 -7.75
C ILE A 266 -21.35 7.15 -8.92
N THR A 267 -20.05 7.18 -8.62
CA THR A 267 -18.96 7.02 -9.58
C THR A 267 -18.08 5.84 -9.17
N LEU A 268 -18.02 4.82 -10.02
CA LEU A 268 -17.00 3.78 -9.91
C LEU A 268 -15.66 4.37 -10.36
N LYS A 269 -14.65 4.31 -9.50
CA LYS A 269 -13.26 4.66 -9.83
C LYS A 269 -12.35 3.45 -9.69
N VAL A 270 -11.30 3.41 -10.52
CA VAL A 270 -10.22 2.42 -10.44
C VAL A 270 -8.89 3.15 -10.59
N ASN A 271 -7.97 2.95 -9.64
CA ASN A 271 -6.73 3.71 -9.55
C ASN A 271 -6.96 5.24 -9.61
N ASN A 272 -8.00 5.69 -8.90
CA ASN A 272 -8.53 7.06 -8.88
C ASN A 272 -8.99 7.64 -10.25
N GLN A 273 -9.04 6.84 -11.31
CA GLN A 273 -9.66 7.22 -12.59
C GLN A 273 -11.14 6.85 -12.58
N ALA A 274 -12.02 7.75 -12.98
CA ALA A 274 -13.44 7.44 -13.14
C ALA A 274 -13.63 6.44 -14.29
N VAL A 275 -14.32 5.34 -14.01
CA VAL A 275 -14.74 4.34 -15.00
C VAL A 275 -16.11 4.73 -15.55
N GLN A 276 -17.08 4.92 -14.65
CA GLN A 276 -18.45 5.27 -15.01
C GLN A 276 -19.17 5.93 -13.84
N THR A 277 -20.07 6.85 -14.14
CA THR A 277 -20.98 7.51 -13.20
C THR A 277 -22.42 7.11 -13.53
N TRP A 278 -23.22 6.86 -12.50
CA TRP A 278 -24.65 6.54 -12.63
C TRP A 278 -25.49 7.47 -11.77
N THR A 279 -26.79 7.51 -12.07
CA THR A 279 -27.82 8.09 -11.22
C THR A 279 -28.68 6.95 -10.67
N LEU A 280 -28.92 6.95 -9.37
CA LEU A 280 -29.63 5.89 -8.66
C LEU A 280 -31.14 6.12 -8.66
N SER A 281 -31.90 5.00 -8.63
CA SER A 281 -33.31 5.02 -8.22
C SER A 281 -33.45 4.56 -6.77
N THR A 282 -34.66 4.70 -6.21
CA THR A 282 -34.99 4.29 -4.84
C THR A 282 -34.99 2.78 -4.62
N SER A 283 -35.04 2.00 -5.71
CA SER A 283 -34.94 0.54 -5.73
C SER A 283 -33.52 0.09 -6.04
N TYR A 284 -33.13 -1.08 -5.53
CA TYR A 284 -31.86 -1.70 -5.86
C TYR A 284 -31.78 -2.10 -7.34
N ASN A 285 -30.78 -1.59 -8.05
CA ASN A 285 -30.44 -2.02 -9.41
C ASN A 285 -28.96 -2.45 -9.50
N ASN A 286 -28.65 -3.19 -10.55
CA ASN A 286 -27.29 -3.56 -10.94
C ASN A 286 -26.77 -2.55 -11.98
N TYR A 287 -25.78 -1.74 -11.60
CA TYR A 287 -25.12 -0.78 -12.48
C TYR A 287 -23.80 -1.39 -12.97
N THR A 288 -23.73 -1.68 -14.27
CA THR A 288 -22.62 -2.44 -14.86
C THR A 288 -21.69 -1.53 -15.67
N ALA A 289 -20.39 -1.66 -15.43
CA ALA A 289 -19.31 -1.09 -16.24
C ALA A 289 -18.34 -2.19 -16.70
N THR A 290 -17.54 -1.90 -17.73
CA THR A 290 -16.36 -2.69 -18.08
C THR A 290 -15.11 -1.83 -18.03
N THR A 291 -13.97 -2.40 -17.63
CA THR A 291 -12.71 -1.67 -17.60
C THR A 291 -11.48 -2.57 -17.73
N ASN A 292 -10.46 -2.08 -18.42
CA ASN A 292 -9.13 -2.68 -18.44
C ASN A 292 -8.22 -2.13 -17.33
N LEU A 293 -8.70 -1.15 -16.54
CA LEU A 293 -7.94 -0.56 -15.45
C LEU A 293 -7.70 -1.58 -14.33
N SER A 294 -6.55 -1.44 -13.68
CA SER A 294 -6.09 -2.29 -12.59
C SER A 294 -5.61 -1.42 -11.42
N GLY A 295 -5.63 -1.95 -10.21
CA GLY A 295 -5.39 -1.20 -8.96
C GLY A 295 -6.68 -1.00 -8.16
N GLY A 296 -6.63 -0.14 -7.14
CA GLY A 296 -7.70 -0.03 -6.15
C GLY A 296 -9.01 0.49 -6.75
N SER A 297 -10.11 -0.22 -6.52
CA SER A 297 -11.47 0.23 -6.85
C SER A 297 -12.18 0.86 -5.66
N LEU A 298 -13.00 1.85 -5.95
CA LEU A 298 -13.96 2.44 -5.03
C LEU A 298 -15.23 2.85 -5.77
N VAL A 299 -16.33 2.98 -5.03
CA VAL A 299 -17.57 3.60 -5.51
C VAL A 299 -17.84 4.83 -4.65
N GLU A 300 -17.89 5.99 -5.29
CA GLU A 300 -17.97 7.32 -4.66
C GLU A 300 -19.36 7.93 -4.86
N PHE A 301 -20.03 8.30 -3.78
CA PHE A 301 -21.24 9.12 -3.76
C PHE A 301 -20.85 10.62 -3.78
N THR A 302 -21.41 11.39 -4.72
CA THR A 302 -20.90 12.72 -5.11
C THR A 302 -21.90 13.88 -5.04
N ASN A 303 -23.18 13.63 -4.77
CA ASN A 303 -24.23 14.65 -4.74
C ASN A 303 -25.19 14.50 -3.55
N ASP A 304 -24.60 14.22 -2.39
CA ASP A 304 -25.23 14.38 -1.07
C ASP A 304 -25.86 15.78 -0.91
N GLY A 305 -26.98 15.80 -0.18
CA GLY A 305 -27.78 16.99 0.09
C GLY A 305 -29.25 16.64 0.36
N GLY A 306 -29.79 17.15 1.46
CA GLY A 306 -31.18 16.93 1.85
C GLY A 306 -31.36 15.56 2.52
N ASN A 307 -32.17 14.69 1.92
CA ASN A 307 -32.48 13.34 2.39
C ASN A 307 -31.87 12.25 1.47
N ARG A 308 -30.72 12.55 0.87
CA ARG A 308 -30.04 11.72 -0.12
C ARG A 308 -28.96 10.89 0.53
N ASP A 309 -29.20 9.60 0.65
CA ASP A 309 -28.24 8.61 1.09
C ASP A 309 -28.13 7.52 0.01
N VAL A 310 -26.97 6.87 -0.04
CA VAL A 310 -26.74 5.72 -0.93
C VAL A 310 -26.56 4.46 -0.09
N GLN A 311 -27.22 3.39 -0.50
CA GLN A 311 -26.96 2.04 0.00
C GLN A 311 -26.35 1.21 -1.13
N ILE A 312 -25.11 0.80 -0.97
CA ILE A 312 -24.41 -0.13 -1.87
C ILE A 312 -24.37 -1.48 -1.17
N ASP A 313 -25.02 -2.48 -1.76
CA ASP A 313 -25.01 -3.86 -1.27
C ASP A 313 -23.62 -4.46 -1.51
N TYR A 314 -23.20 -4.53 -2.78
CA TYR A 314 -21.89 -5.05 -3.15
C TYR A 314 -21.35 -4.48 -4.46
N ILE A 315 -20.07 -4.76 -4.73
CA ILE A 315 -19.60 -4.90 -6.11
C ILE A 315 -19.35 -6.37 -6.46
N SER A 316 -19.55 -6.74 -7.72
CA SER A 316 -19.12 -8.01 -8.29
C SER A 316 -18.11 -7.74 -9.39
N VAL A 317 -16.93 -8.35 -9.30
CA VAL A 317 -15.83 -8.22 -10.27
C VAL A 317 -15.69 -9.56 -11.00
N ASN A 318 -16.04 -9.61 -12.28
CA ASN A 318 -16.09 -10.84 -13.08
C ASN A 318 -16.91 -11.98 -12.41
N GLY A 319 -17.97 -11.63 -11.68
CA GLY A 319 -18.80 -12.57 -10.92
C GLY A 319 -18.38 -12.74 -9.46
N SER A 320 -17.14 -12.42 -9.08
CA SER A 320 -16.68 -12.47 -7.68
C SER A 320 -17.20 -11.29 -6.86
N VAL A 321 -18.13 -11.56 -5.95
CA VAL A 321 -18.76 -10.56 -5.07
C VAL A 321 -17.81 -10.09 -3.96
N ARG A 322 -17.88 -8.78 -3.65
CA ARG A 322 -17.21 -8.11 -2.53
C ARG A 322 -18.27 -7.28 -1.80
N GLN A 323 -18.69 -7.76 -0.64
CA GLN A 323 -19.76 -7.16 0.17
C GLN A 323 -19.32 -5.83 0.78
N SER A 324 -20.21 -4.84 0.82
CA SER A 324 -19.86 -3.47 1.25
C SER A 324 -19.66 -3.36 2.77
N GLU A 325 -20.48 -4.07 3.54
CA GLU A 325 -20.35 -4.20 5.00
C GLU A 325 -19.10 -4.97 5.45
N GLN A 326 -18.43 -5.65 4.52
CA GLN A 326 -17.12 -6.30 4.74
C GLN A 326 -15.93 -5.40 4.36
N GLN A 327 -16.17 -4.20 3.81
CA GLN A 327 -15.11 -3.24 3.53
C GLN A 327 -14.81 -2.37 4.76
N THR A 328 -13.56 -1.98 4.93
CA THR A 328 -13.11 -1.11 6.05
C THR A 328 -12.85 0.34 5.63
N TYR A 329 -12.87 0.62 4.33
CA TYR A 329 -12.82 1.98 3.80
C TYR A 329 -14.24 2.38 3.37
N ASN A 330 -14.93 3.13 4.22
CA ASN A 330 -16.15 3.84 3.89
C ASN A 330 -16.08 5.25 4.49
N THR A 331 -15.94 6.27 3.65
CA THR A 331 -15.80 7.67 4.09
C THR A 331 -17.12 8.45 4.12
N GLY A 332 -18.21 7.88 3.61
CA GLY A 332 -19.53 8.52 3.60
C GLY A 332 -20.49 8.01 4.67
N VAL A 333 -20.19 6.91 5.38
CA VAL A 333 -21.07 6.41 6.45
C VAL A 333 -21.12 7.40 7.62
N TYR A 334 -22.32 7.70 8.15
CA TYR A 334 -22.45 8.50 9.36
C TYR A 334 -22.53 7.58 10.59
N GLN A 335 -21.43 7.49 11.35
CA GLN A 335 -21.40 6.81 12.65
C GLN A 335 -20.54 7.64 13.62
N ASN A 336 -20.67 7.42 14.93
CA ASN A 336 -19.89 8.15 15.95
C ASN A 336 -19.95 9.69 15.79
N ASN A 337 -21.09 10.21 15.34
CA ASN A 337 -21.37 11.63 15.06
C ASN A 337 -20.51 12.27 13.96
N ALA A 338 -19.99 11.50 13.00
CA ALA A 338 -19.25 12.03 11.85
C ALA A 338 -19.42 11.18 10.58
N CYS A 339 -19.33 11.83 9.41
CA CYS A 339 -19.12 11.15 8.13
C CYS A 339 -17.75 10.45 8.12
N GLY A 340 -17.70 9.19 7.68
CA GLY A 340 -16.51 8.34 7.78
C GLY A 340 -16.15 7.93 9.22
N GLY A 341 -16.99 8.25 10.21
CA GLY A 341 -16.81 7.77 11.57
C GLY A 341 -17.15 6.28 11.66
N GLY A 342 -16.39 5.52 12.46
CA GLY A 342 -16.60 4.09 12.67
C GLY A 342 -15.51 3.21 12.06
N ASN A 343 -15.86 1.97 11.72
CA ASN A 343 -14.94 0.96 11.17
C ASN A 343 -15.07 0.75 9.65
N GLY A 344 -15.96 1.53 9.01
CA GLY A 344 -16.27 1.45 7.58
C GLY A 344 -17.19 0.30 7.16
N GLY A 345 -17.48 -0.66 8.05
CA GLY A 345 -18.28 -1.87 7.76
C GLY A 345 -19.77 -1.58 7.63
N SER A 346 -20.17 -0.90 6.55
CA SER A 346 -21.55 -0.56 6.24
C SER A 346 -21.77 -0.41 4.74
N GLU A 347 -22.93 -0.87 4.28
CA GLU A 347 -23.48 -0.58 2.95
C GLU A 347 -23.77 0.91 2.72
N TRP A 348 -23.87 1.70 3.78
CA TRP A 348 -24.42 3.06 3.72
C TRP A 348 -23.38 4.16 3.51
N LEU A 349 -23.72 5.10 2.65
CA LEU A 349 -23.08 6.41 2.45
C LEU A 349 -24.16 7.48 2.71
N HIS A 350 -24.09 8.12 3.87
CA HIS A 350 -25.00 9.20 4.31
C HIS A 350 -24.46 10.59 3.99
N CYS A 351 -23.21 10.65 3.52
CA CYS A 351 -22.51 11.87 3.14
C CYS A 351 -21.72 11.62 1.84
N ASN A 352 -21.34 12.69 1.14
CA ASN A 352 -20.34 12.60 0.08
C ASN A 352 -19.09 11.84 0.57
N GLY A 353 -18.71 10.79 -0.15
CA GLY A 353 -17.71 9.83 0.31
C GLY A 353 -17.71 8.57 -0.55
N ALA A 354 -16.92 7.56 -0.18
CA ALA A 354 -16.75 6.36 -1.00
C ALA A 354 -16.58 5.09 -0.18
N ILE A 355 -17.05 3.96 -0.71
CA ILE A 355 -16.69 2.62 -0.26
C ILE A 355 -15.58 2.07 -1.15
N GLY A 356 -14.51 1.56 -0.55
CA GLY A 356 -13.33 1.01 -1.22
C GLY A 356 -13.32 -0.51 -1.19
N TYR A 357 -13.13 -1.16 -2.34
CA TYR A 357 -13.29 -2.61 -2.51
C TYR A 357 -11.98 -3.35 -2.81
N GLY A 358 -10.82 -2.73 -2.56
CA GLY A 358 -9.50 -3.30 -2.81
C GLY A 358 -9.10 -3.32 -4.30
N ASN A 359 -8.03 -4.03 -4.64
CA ASN A 359 -7.51 -4.06 -6.02
C ASN A 359 -8.37 -4.92 -6.96
N LEU A 360 -8.48 -4.51 -8.23
CA LEU A 360 -9.15 -5.25 -9.30
C LEU A 360 -8.23 -6.20 -10.07
#